data_AF-K9WA28-F1
#
_entry.id   AF-K9WA28-F1
#
_cell.length_a   1.000
_cell.length_b   1.000
_cell.length_c   1.000
_cell.angle_alpha   90.00
_cell.angle_beta   90.00
_cell.angle_gamma   90.00
#
_symmetry.space_group_name_H-M   'P 1'
#
loop_
_entity.id
_entity.type
_entity.pdbx_description
1 polymer ?
#
loop_
_entity_poly.entity_id
_entity_poly.type
_entity_poly.pdbx_seq_one_letter_code
_entity_poly.pdbx_strand_id
1 'polypeptide(L)'
;MLCHTQECKSYADLAFKALRNKRQPLVKSLKNFLSTFPKTDLIGDILTTALHQLAESDPTACRWTIWILQNSSDLQPYFPLIEESLDLTVKELQDRGIILT
;
A
#
# COMPACT_ATOMS: atom_id res chain seq x y z
N MET A 1 -6.43 9.98 0.98
CA MET A 1 -7.43 10.00 2.07
C MET A 1 -7.53 8.58 2.61
N LEU A 2 -8.17 8.35 3.77
CA LEU A 2 -8.43 6.99 4.25
C LEU A 2 -9.77 6.48 3.68
N CYS A 3 -9.92 5.17 3.53
CA CYS A 3 -11.15 4.58 3.03
C CYS A 3 -12.37 4.91 3.91
N HIS A 4 -13.31 5.67 3.38
CA HIS A 4 -14.54 6.04 4.09
C HIS A 4 -15.75 5.15 3.74
N THR A 5 -15.77 4.54 2.56
CA THR A 5 -16.84 3.62 2.13
C THR A 5 -16.56 2.18 2.56
N GLN A 6 -17.63 1.40 2.75
CA GLN A 6 -17.51 -0.02 3.13
C GLN A 6 -16.79 -0.85 2.05
N GLU A 7 -17.00 -0.50 0.79
CA GLU A 7 -16.33 -1.13 -0.35
C GLU A 7 -14.82 -0.86 -0.33
N CYS A 8 -14.40 0.41 -0.20
CA CYS A 8 -12.99 0.78 -0.07
C CYS A 8 -12.32 0.08 1.12
N LYS A 9 -12.98 0.05 2.29
CA LYS A 9 -12.48 -0.66 3.48
C LYS A 9 -12.30 -2.16 3.25
N SER A 10 -13.27 -2.80 2.59
CA SER A 10 -13.18 -4.23 2.27
C SER A 10 -12.00 -4.53 1.35
N TYR A 11 -11.77 -3.64 0.39
CA TYR A 11 -10.62 -3.71 -0.50
C TYR A 11 -9.29 -3.41 0.21
N ALA A 12 -9.27 -2.47 1.16
CA ALA A 12 -8.09 -2.17 1.98
C ALA A 12 -7.69 -3.36 2.86
N ASP A 13 -8.67 -4.04 3.46
CA ASP A 13 -8.43 -5.25 4.24
C ASP A 13 -7.86 -6.39 3.37
N LEU A 14 -8.32 -6.52 2.12
CA LEU A 14 -7.75 -7.47 1.17
C LEU A 14 -6.31 -7.11 0.80
N ALA A 15 -6.03 -5.83 0.56
CA ALA A 15 -4.69 -5.33 0.30
C ALA A 15 -3.76 -5.60 1.49
N PHE A 16 -4.18 -5.23 2.70
CA PHE A 16 -3.45 -5.51 3.94
C PHE A 16 -3.11 -7.00 4.10
N LYS A 17 -4.09 -7.89 3.87
CA LYS A 17 -3.88 -9.34 3.91
C LYS A 17 -2.87 -9.80 2.85
N ALA A 18 -2.91 -9.24 1.64
CA ALA A 18 -1.98 -9.56 0.57
C ALA A 18 -0.54 -9.10 0.89
N LEU A 19 -0.38 -7.90 1.46
CA LEU A 19 0.91 -7.34 1.87
C LEU A 19 1.53 -8.09 3.05
N ARG A 20 0.70 -8.50 4.01
CA ARG A 20 1.13 -9.28 5.17
C ARG A 20 1.44 -10.74 4.82
N ASN A 21 0.97 -11.26 3.69
CA ASN A 21 1.10 -12.66 3.34
C ASN A 21 2.55 -13.02 2.95
N LYS A 22 3.29 -13.58 3.91
CA LYS A 22 4.68 -14.05 3.72
C LYS A 22 4.83 -15.26 2.78
N ARG A 23 3.73 -15.87 2.30
CA ARG A 23 3.78 -17.05 1.41
C ARG A 23 4.01 -16.71 -0.06
N GLN A 24 3.77 -15.47 -0.48
CA GLN A 24 4.01 -15.03 -1.85
C GLN A 24 5.06 -13.92 -1.89
N PRO A 25 5.85 -13.81 -2.97
CA PRO A 25 6.74 -12.68 -3.16
C PRO A 25 5.93 -11.38 -3.11
N LEU A 26 6.30 -10.47 -2.20
CA LEU A 26 5.58 -9.22 -1.97
C LEU A 26 5.37 -8.40 -3.26
N VAL A 27 6.37 -8.37 -4.14
CA VAL A 27 6.29 -7.74 -5.48
C VAL A 27 5.17 -8.35 -6.33
N LYS A 28 5.02 -9.68 -6.31
CA LYS A 28 3.97 -10.37 -7.07
C LYS A 28 2.58 -10.11 -6.48
N SER A 29 2.47 -10.11 -5.16
CA SER A 29 1.23 -9.73 -4.46
C SER A 29 0.81 -8.30 -4.80
N LEU A 30 1.75 -7.35 -4.75
CA LEU A 30 1.54 -5.94 -5.10
C LEU A 30 1.14 -5.78 -6.57
N LYS A 31 1.85 -6.42 -7.49
CA LYS A 31 1.54 -6.36 -8.91
C LYS A 31 0.15 -6.91 -9.22
N ASN A 32 -0.19 -8.07 -8.65
CA ASN A 32 -1.52 -8.66 -8.80
C ASN A 32 -2.60 -7.76 -8.20
N PHE A 33 -2.34 -7.16 -7.03
CA PHE A 33 -3.25 -6.22 -6.41
C PHE A 33 -3.49 -5.02 -7.33
N LEU A 34 -2.45 -4.34 -7.78
CA LEU A 34 -2.55 -3.16 -8.64
C LEU A 34 -3.14 -3.47 -10.02
N SER A 35 -2.99 -4.70 -10.53
CA SER A 35 -3.55 -5.12 -11.82
C SER A 35 -5.00 -5.59 -11.76
N THR A 36 -5.47 -6.08 -10.61
CA THR A 36 -6.83 -6.64 -10.46
C THR A 36 -7.86 -5.57 -10.20
N PHE A 37 -7.46 -4.41 -9.66
CA PHE A 37 -8.40 -3.33 -9.45
C PHE A 37 -8.81 -2.70 -10.78
N PRO A 38 -10.12 -2.56 -11.05
CA PRO A 38 -10.56 -1.65 -12.10
C PRO A 38 -9.95 -0.28 -11.79
N LYS A 39 -9.45 0.42 -12.82
CA LYS A 39 -8.91 1.80 -12.73
C LYS A 39 -9.95 2.69 -12.06
N THR A 40 -9.91 2.70 -10.74
CA THR A 40 -10.83 3.39 -9.86
C THR A 40 -9.97 4.40 -9.14
N ASP A 41 -10.51 5.59 -8.98
CA ASP A 41 -9.84 6.70 -8.29
C ASP A 41 -9.56 6.38 -6.80
N LEU A 42 -9.97 5.18 -6.34
CA LEU A 42 -9.84 4.68 -4.98
C LEU A 42 -8.57 3.86 -4.71
N ILE A 43 -7.79 3.48 -5.74
CA ILE A 43 -6.58 2.65 -5.55
C ILE A 43 -5.63 3.29 -4.53
N GLY A 44 -5.46 4.61 -4.61
CA GLY A 44 -4.65 5.37 -3.68
C GLY A 44 -5.12 5.28 -2.23
N ASP A 45 -6.43 5.48 -2.00
CA ASP A 45 -7.02 5.42 -0.65
C ASP A 45 -6.98 3.99 -0.07
N ILE A 46 -7.17 2.98 -0.92
CA ILE A 46 -7.08 1.57 -0.53
C ILE A 46 -5.65 1.24 -0.08
N LEU A 47 -4.65 1.62 -0.89
CA LEU A 47 -3.25 1.37 -0.58
C LEU A 47 -2.81 2.12 0.69
N THR A 48 -3.19 3.39 0.81
CA THR A 48 -2.95 4.23 1.99
C THR A 48 -3.49 3.53 3.24
N THR A 49 -4.76 3.15 3.22
CA THR A 49 -5.42 2.48 4.35
C THR A 49 -4.71 1.18 4.74
N ALA A 50 -4.34 0.36 3.75
CA ALA A 50 -3.64 -0.90 3.99
C ALA A 50 -2.23 -0.70 4.58
N LEU A 51 -1.50 0.33 4.12
CA LEU A 51 -0.19 0.68 4.65
C LEU A 51 -0.27 1.18 6.08
N HIS A 52 -1.29 1.97 6.44
CA HIS A 52 -1.55 2.37 7.82
C HIS A 52 -1.84 1.18 8.73
N GLN A 53 -2.73 0.26 8.31
CA GLN A 53 -3.01 -0.98 9.06
C GLN A 53 -1.74 -1.84 9.21
N LEU A 54 -0.89 -1.88 8.18
CA LEU A 54 0.38 -2.60 8.22
C LEU A 54 1.38 -1.92 9.15
N ALA A 55 1.44 -0.59 9.16
CA ALA A 55 2.27 0.18 10.08
C ALA A 55 1.89 -0.06 11.54
N GLU A 56 0.59 -0.16 11.86
CA GLU A 56 0.12 -0.44 13.22
C GLU A 56 0.39 -1.87 13.67
N SER A 57 0.36 -2.84 12.76
CA SER A 57 0.48 -4.27 13.09
C SER A 57 1.88 -4.85 12.91
N ASP A 58 2.63 -4.41 11.91
CA ASP A 58 4.00 -4.82 11.57
C ASP A 58 4.75 -3.65 10.88
N PRO A 59 5.31 -2.70 11.66
CA PRO A 59 6.03 -1.55 11.12
C PRO A 59 7.21 -1.91 10.20
N THR A 60 7.80 -3.09 10.41
CA THR A 60 8.91 -3.57 9.58
C THR A 60 8.40 -4.02 8.22
N ALA A 61 7.31 -4.78 8.17
CA ALA A 61 6.68 -5.14 6.90
C ALA A 61 6.18 -3.90 6.14
N CYS A 62 5.65 -2.89 6.85
CA CYS A 62 5.23 -1.63 6.25
C CYS A 62 6.41 -0.91 5.56
N ARG A 63 7.54 -0.76 6.27
CA ARG A 63 8.79 -0.22 5.70
C ARG A 63 9.24 -0.94 4.44
N TRP A 64 9.32 -2.27 4.50
CA TRP A 64 9.71 -3.10 3.35
C TRP A 64 8.76 -2.93 2.16
N THR A 65 7.46 -2.81 2.44
CA THR A 65 6.45 -2.58 1.40
C THR A 65 6.64 -1.24 0.71
N ILE A 66 6.82 -0.17 1.48
CA ILE A 66 7.08 1.18 0.96
C ILE A 66 8.37 1.20 0.12
N TRP A 67 9.45 0.58 0.62
CA TRP A 67 10.71 0.50 -0.12
C TRP A 67 10.54 -0.21 -1.46
N ILE A 68 9.80 -1.32 -1.49
CA ILE A 68 9.51 -2.05 -2.75
C ILE A 68 8.66 -1.19 -3.70
N LEU A 69 7.64 -0.51 -3.21
CA LEU A 69 6.79 0.37 -4.02
C LEU A 69 7.62 1.47 -4.70
N GLN A 70 8.62 2.02 -4.01
CA GLN A 70 9.48 3.10 -4.52
C GLN A 70 10.62 2.61 -5.42
N ASN A 71 11.13 1.39 -5.23
CA ASN A 71 12.36 0.93 -5.88
C ASN A 71 12.15 -0.22 -6.90
N SER A 72 10.96 -0.81 -6.96
CA SER A 72 10.71 -1.95 -7.86
C SER A 72 10.33 -1.50 -9.27
N SER A 73 11.16 -1.86 -10.25
CA SER A 73 10.87 -1.67 -11.68
C SER A 73 9.62 -2.43 -12.14
N ASP A 74 9.26 -3.55 -11.49
CA ASP A 74 8.04 -4.30 -11.77
C ASP A 74 6.75 -3.51 -11.47
N LEU A 75 6.85 -2.50 -10.60
CA LEU A 75 5.72 -1.68 -10.15
C LEU A 75 5.65 -0.30 -10.82
N GLN A 76 6.69 0.08 -11.60
CA GLN A 76 6.71 1.33 -12.37
C GLN A 76 5.44 1.60 -13.20
N PRO A 77 4.83 0.62 -13.90
CA PRO A 77 3.62 0.86 -14.68
C PRO A 77 2.42 1.35 -13.85
N TYR A 78 2.42 1.09 -12.55
CA TYR A 78 1.36 1.45 -11.63
C TYR A 78 1.69 2.71 -10.80
N PHE A 79 2.94 3.18 -10.86
CA PHE A 79 3.41 4.34 -10.09
C PHE A 79 2.54 5.59 -10.28
N PRO A 80 2.13 5.96 -11.51
CA PRO A 80 1.26 7.13 -11.71
C PRO A 80 -0.12 7.01 -11.03
N LEU A 81 -0.55 5.80 -10.65
CA LEU A 81 -1.83 5.56 -9.98
C LEU A 81 -1.73 5.71 -8.46
N ILE A 82 -0.51 5.64 -7.91
CA ILE A 82 -0.29 5.54 -6.46
C ILE A 82 0.71 6.56 -5.90
N GLU A 83 1.48 7.26 -6.76
CA GLU A 83 2.56 8.17 -6.35
C GLU A 83 2.10 9.20 -5.32
N GLU A 84 1.04 9.96 -5.63
CA GLU A 84 0.51 10.97 -4.71
C GLU A 84 0.06 10.36 -3.37
N SER A 85 -0.62 9.22 -3.42
CA SER A 85 -1.09 8.53 -2.21
C SER A 85 0.06 7.95 -1.39
N LEU A 86 1.09 7.44 -2.06
CA LEU A 86 2.28 6.89 -1.43
C LEU A 86 3.09 7.99 -0.72
N ASP A 87 3.30 9.13 -1.36
CA ASP A 87 4.00 10.26 -0.77
C ASP A 87 3.27 10.81 0.46
N LEU A 88 1.94 10.97 0.37
CA LEU A 88 1.11 11.36 1.50
C LEU A 88 1.21 10.34 2.64
N THR A 89 1.08 9.05 2.32
CA THR A 89 1.17 7.98 3.32
C THR A 89 2.54 7.97 4.01
N VAL A 90 3.62 8.10 3.23
CA VAL A 90 4.99 8.16 3.75
C VAL A 90 5.15 9.31 4.73
N LYS A 91 4.67 10.50 4.36
CA LYS A 91 4.72 11.69 5.22
C LYS A 91 3.91 11.50 6.50
N GLU A 92 2.68 11.01 6.40
CA GLU A 92 1.84 10.73 7.58
C GLU A 92 2.45 9.69 8.52
N LEU A 93 3.11 8.65 7.99
CA LEU A 93 3.79 7.64 8.80
C LEU A 93 5.06 8.20 9.47
N GLN A 94 5.81 9.05 8.78
CA GLN A 94 6.95 9.76 9.36
C GLN A 94 6.54 10.68 10.50
N ASP A 95 5.45 11.43 10.33
CA ASP A 95 4.89 12.31 11.38
C ASP A 95 4.44 11.51 12.62
N ARG A 96 4.08 10.23 12.44
CA ARG A 96 3.75 9.29 13.53
C ARG A 96 4.98 8.60 14.15
N GLY A 97 6.19 8.97 13.74
CA GLY A 97 7.44 8.40 14.26
C GLY A 97 7.82 7.03 13.67
N ILE A 98 7.16 6.61 12.59
CA ILE A 98 7.55 5.39 11.86
C ILE A 98 8.68 5.79 10.92
N ILE A 99 9.91 5.60 11.40
CA ILE A 99 11.14 5.94 10.66
C ILE A 99 11.27 4.98 9.48
N LEU A 100 11.22 5.50 8.26
CA LEU A 100 11.31 4.74 7.00
C LEU A 100 12.75 4.56 6.47
N THR A 101 13.77 4.82 7.32
CA THR A 101 15.21 4.68 6.99
C THR A 101 15.64 3.24 6.77
#